data_AF-R6VFU9-F1
#
_entry.id   AF-R6VFU9-F1
#
_cell.length_a   1.000
_cell.length_b   1.000
_cell.length_c   1.000
_cell.angle_alpha   90.00
_cell.angle_beta   90.00
_cell.angle_gamma   90.00
#
_symmetry.space_group_name_H-M   'P 1'
#
loop_
_entity.id
_entity.type
_entity.pdbx_description
1 polymer ?
#
loop_
_entity_poly.entity_id
_entity_poly.type
_entity_poly.pdbx_seq_one_letter_code
_entity_poly.pdbx_strand_id
1 'polypeptide(L)'
;MANLRVLKKEIDYCLEEVVFDCDMAICFQPSKEQEIFAVMQEAVALRNTLFSKAMNPAEPHNRSLVRKHYAALRAEMDAEFGKLFEKLSAINGEKK
;
A
#
# COMPACT_ATOMS: atom_id res chain seq x y z
N MET A 1 2.47 -0.46 -21.01
CA MET A 1 3.90 -0.10 -20.91
C MET A 1 4.22 0.12 -19.44
N ALA A 2 5.18 -0.60 -18.86
CA ALA A 2 5.62 -0.38 -17.49
C ALA A 2 6.35 0.97 -17.39
N ASN A 3 5.61 2.02 -17.01
CA ASN A 3 6.08 3.38 -16.90
C ASN A 3 6.11 3.76 -15.42
N LEU A 4 7.21 4.35 -14.95
CA LEU A 4 7.37 4.84 -13.58
C LEU A 4 6.20 5.73 -13.15
N ARG A 5 5.70 6.59 -14.06
CA ARG A 5 4.56 7.46 -13.79
C ARG A 5 3.29 6.68 -13.49
N VAL A 6 3.08 5.56 -14.17
CA VAL A 6 1.92 4.69 -13.98
C VAL A 6 2.08 3.91 -12.67
N LEU A 7 3.26 3.36 -12.40
CA LEU A 7 3.52 2.62 -11.16
C LEU A 7 3.33 3.50 -9.91
N LYS A 8 3.79 4.76 -9.94
CA LYS A 8 3.56 5.70 -8.83
C LYS A 8 2.07 5.95 -8.58
N LYS A 9 1.28 6.09 -9.66
CA LYS A 9 -0.18 6.24 -9.55
C LYS A 9 -0.85 4.99 -9.00
N GLU A 10 -0.39 3.80 -9.41
CA GLU A 10 -0.90 2.53 -8.88
C GLU A 10 -0.65 2.45 -7.36
N ILE A 11 0.56 2.82 -6.89
CA ILE A 11 0.87 2.83 -5.46
C ILE A 11 0.01 3.84 -4.70
N ASP A 12 -0.14 5.07 -5.21
CA ASP A 12 -1.01 6.08 -4.57
C ASP A 12 -2.47 5.61 -4.54
N TYR A 13 -2.96 4.99 -5.62
CA TYR A 13 -4.32 4.43 -5.68
C TYR A 13 -4.56 3.35 -4.63
N CYS A 14 -3.64 2.40 -4.46
CA CYS A 14 -3.75 1.38 -3.40
C CYS A 14 -3.72 1.98 -1.99
N LEU A 15 -2.95 3.05 -1.77
CA LEU A 15 -2.98 3.78 -0.51
C LEU A 15 -4.35 4.45 -0.28
N GLU A 16 -4.89 5.11 -1.31
CA GLU A 16 -6.20 5.75 -1.25
C GLU A 16 -7.31 4.75 -0.89
N GLU A 17 -7.29 3.54 -1.45
CA GLU A 17 -8.24 2.46 -1.10
C GLU A 17 -8.14 2.05 0.37
N VAL A 18 -6.92 1.84 0.91
CA VAL A 18 -6.75 1.51 2.32
C VAL A 18 -7.21 2.63 3.24
N VAL A 19 -6.87 3.88 2.92
CA VAL A 19 -7.28 5.05 3.71
C VAL A 19 -8.80 5.18 3.73
N PHE A 20 -9.45 5.00 2.58
CA PHE A 20 -10.91 5.05 2.48
C PHE A 20 -11.57 3.98 3.36
N ASP A 21 -11.10 2.73 3.31
CA ASP A 21 -11.64 1.66 4.14
C ASP A 21 -11.38 1.89 5.63
N CYS A 22 -10.23 2.47 5.98
CA CYS A 22 -9.92 2.88 7.36
C CYS A 22 -10.88 3.97 7.85
N ASP A 23 -11.12 5.02 7.06
CA ASP A 23 -12.07 6.08 7.40
C ASP A 23 -13.49 5.50 7.60
N MET A 24 -13.91 4.60 6.71
CA MET A 24 -15.18 3.89 6.85
C MET A 24 -15.24 3.05 8.13
N ALA A 25 -14.16 2.33 8.47
CA ALA A 25 -14.08 1.56 9.71
C ALA A 25 -14.18 2.45 10.96
N ILE A 26 -13.52 3.61 10.97
CA ILE A 26 -13.60 4.59 12.07
C ILE A 26 -15.03 5.11 12.20
N CYS A 27 -15.69 5.44 11.08
CA CYS A 27 -17.09 5.89 11.10
C CYS A 27 -18.04 4.89 11.76
N PHE A 28 -17.83 3.58 11.57
CA PHE A 28 -18.67 2.53 12.20
C PHE A 28 -18.19 2.11 13.59
N GLN A 29 -16.91 2.26 13.90
CA GLN A 29 -16.29 1.82 15.15
C GLN A 29 -15.38 2.91 15.75
N PRO A 30 -15.93 4.04 16.22
CA PRO A 30 -15.12 5.15 16.72
C PRO A 30 -14.28 4.77 17.95
N SER A 31 -14.67 3.74 18.71
CA SER A 31 -13.88 3.25 19.83
C SER A 31 -12.54 2.62 19.44
N LYS A 32 -12.38 2.21 18.17
CA LYS A 32 -11.15 1.59 17.64
C LYS A 32 -10.32 2.55 16.78
N GLU A 33 -10.61 3.85 16.85
CA GLU A 33 -9.96 4.88 16.04
C GLU A 33 -8.43 4.81 16.12
N GLN A 34 -7.86 4.65 17.31
CA GLN A 34 -6.41 4.61 17.49
C GLN A 34 -5.74 3.41 16.79
N GLU A 35 -6.39 2.25 16.81
CA GLU A 35 -5.88 1.03 16.16
C GLU A 35 -5.96 1.15 14.65
N ILE A 36 -7.08 1.67 14.14
CA ILE A 36 -7.27 1.89 12.70
C ILE A 36 -6.31 2.97 12.19
N PHE A 37 -6.09 4.03 12.97
CA PHE A 37 -5.12 5.07 12.63
C PHE A 37 -3.69 4.54 12.54
N ALA A 38 -3.32 3.56 13.39
CA ALA A 38 -2.03 2.88 13.28
C ALA A 38 -1.88 2.14 11.94
N VAL A 39 -2.95 1.47 11.46
CA VAL A 39 -2.97 0.83 10.12
C VAL A 39 -2.79 1.87 9.01
N MET A 40 -3.44 3.04 9.12
CA MET A 40 -3.26 4.14 8.15
C MET A 40 -1.80 4.64 8.13
N GLN A 41 -1.16 4.78 9.29
CA GLN A 41 0.24 5.19 9.37
C GLN A 41 1.18 4.16 8.72
N GLU A 42 0.95 2.87 8.96
CA GLU A 42 1.68 1.79 8.29
C GLU A 42 1.49 1.85 6.77
N ALA A 43 0.27 2.11 6.28
CA ALA A 43 -0.01 2.25 4.85
C ALA A 43 0.78 3.40 4.21
N VAL A 44 0.83 4.56 4.87
CA VAL A 44 1.61 5.72 4.40
C VAL A 44 3.11 5.40 4.38
N ALA A 45 3.62 4.70 5.39
CA ALA A 45 5.02 4.27 5.44
C ALA A 45 5.34 3.31 4.28
N LEU A 46 4.48 2.31 4.04
CA LEU A 46 4.61 1.36 2.94
C LEU A 46 4.64 2.08 1.58
N ARG A 47 3.71 3.02 1.35
CA ARG A 47 3.69 3.84 0.13
C ARG A 47 5.01 4.56 -0.08
N ASN A 48 5.57 5.19 0.95
CA ASN A 48 6.84 5.90 0.84
C ASN A 48 8.01 4.95 0.51
N THR A 49 8.04 3.75 1.09
CA THR A 49 9.02 2.71 0.77
C THR A 49 8.89 2.26 -0.69
N LEU A 50 7.68 1.96 -1.16
CA LEU A 50 7.42 1.56 -2.54
C LEU A 50 7.79 2.66 -3.55
N PHE A 51 7.52 3.92 -3.23
CA PHE A 51 7.92 5.07 -4.04
C PHE A 51 9.45 5.18 -4.18
N SER A 52 10.17 5.01 -3.07
CA SER A 52 11.64 5.03 -3.07
C SER A 52 12.20 3.89 -3.91
N LYS A 53 11.68 2.66 -3.75
CA LYS A 53 12.09 1.50 -4.55
C LYS A 53 11.77 1.68 -6.05
N ALA A 54 10.61 2.25 -6.38
CA ALA A 54 10.22 2.51 -7.76
C ALA A 54 11.16 3.53 -8.44
N MET A 55 11.62 4.53 -7.70
CA MET A 55 12.48 5.60 -8.22
C MET A 55 13.95 5.16 -8.37
N ASN A 56 14.39 4.15 -7.61
CA ASN A 56 15.78 3.70 -7.56
C ASN A 56 15.94 2.23 -8.01
N PRO A 57 15.76 1.89 -9.29
CA PRO A 57 16.07 0.56 -9.80
C PRO A 57 17.58 0.30 -9.80
N ALA A 58 17.99 -0.94 -9.53
CA ALA A 58 19.42 -1.32 -9.41
C ALA A 58 20.24 -1.06 -10.69
N GLU A 59 19.64 -1.27 -11.87
CA GLU A 59 20.26 -0.98 -13.16
C GLU A 59 19.32 -0.10 -14.02
N PRO A 60 19.34 1.24 -13.85
CA PRO A 60 18.42 2.15 -14.54
C PRO A 60 18.55 2.13 -16.07
N HIS A 61 19.75 1.84 -16.57
CA HIS A 61 20.05 1.81 -18.00
C HIS A 61 19.63 0.50 -18.68
N ASN A 62 19.34 -0.55 -17.91
CA ASN A 62 18.94 -1.85 -18.44
C ASN A 62 17.41 -2.01 -18.45
N ARG A 63 16.79 -1.70 -19.60
CA ARG A 63 15.33 -1.72 -19.77
C ARG A 63 14.66 -3.05 -19.37
N SER A 64 15.35 -4.18 -19.57
CA SER A 64 14.80 -5.51 -19.22
C SER A 64 14.72 -5.68 -17.70
N LEU A 65 15.79 -5.31 -17.00
CA LEU A 65 15.83 -5.38 -15.53
C LEU A 65 14.90 -4.38 -14.88
N VAL A 66 14.78 -3.16 -15.43
CA VAL A 66 13.79 -2.17 -14.94
C VAL A 66 12.36 -2.72 -15.04
N ARG A 67 12.01 -3.40 -16.13
CA ARG A 67 10.69 -4.04 -16.27
C ARG A 67 10.48 -5.15 -15.24
N LYS A 68 11.48 -6.01 -15.02
CA LYS A 68 11.43 -7.06 -13.99
C LYS A 68 11.27 -6.47 -12.59
N HIS A 69 12.02 -5.40 -12.29
CA HIS A 69 11.92 -4.67 -11.03
C HIS A 69 10.50 -4.11 -10.79
N TYR A 70 9.90 -3.49 -11.80
CA TYR A 70 8.53 -2.98 -11.69
C TYR A 70 7.48 -4.09 -11.60
N ALA A 71 7.71 -5.27 -12.17
CA ALA A 71 6.82 -6.41 -12.00
C ALA A 71 6.92 -6.98 -10.57
N ALA A 72 8.14 -7.11 -10.05
CA ALA A 72 8.38 -7.52 -8.66
C ALA A 72 7.76 -6.53 -7.66
N LEU A 73 7.88 -5.22 -7.90
CA LEU A 73 7.27 -4.20 -7.06
C LEU A 73 5.74 -4.26 -7.03
N ARG A 74 5.08 -4.64 -8.14
CA ARG A 74 3.62 -4.84 -8.13
C ARG A 74 3.23 -6.06 -7.30
N ALA A 75 3.96 -7.17 -7.42
CA ALA A 75 3.72 -8.34 -6.59
C ALA A 75 3.98 -8.05 -5.10
N GLU A 76 5.00 -7.26 -4.79
CA GLU A 76 5.26 -6.78 -3.41
C GLU A 76 4.12 -5.89 -2.92
N MET A 77 3.65 -4.95 -3.75
CA MET A 77 2.53 -4.07 -3.45
C MET A 77 1.27 -4.87 -3.11
N ASP A 78 0.86 -5.81 -3.96
CA ASP A 78 -0.33 -6.64 -3.75
C ASP A 78 -0.24 -7.42 -2.42
N ALA A 79 0.93 -7.97 -2.11
CA ALA A 79 1.16 -8.73 -0.89
C ALA A 79 1.15 -7.86 0.37
N GLU A 80 1.84 -6.71 0.37
CA GLU A 80 1.94 -5.84 1.54
C GLU A 80 0.65 -5.08 1.81
N PHE A 81 -0.05 -4.59 0.78
CA PHE A 81 -1.37 -3.98 0.96
C PHE A 81 -2.41 -5.03 1.39
N GLY A 82 -2.34 -6.26 0.88
CA GLY A 82 -3.18 -7.37 1.35
C GLY A 82 -3.08 -7.59 2.87
N LYS A 83 -1.87 -7.54 3.43
CA LYS A 83 -1.67 -7.65 4.89
C LYS A 83 -2.32 -6.49 5.67
N LEU A 84 -2.33 -5.28 5.12
CA LEU A 84 -2.99 -4.13 5.76
C LEU A 84 -4.51 -4.34 5.80
N PHE A 85 -5.11 -4.85 4.73
CA PHE A 85 -6.53 -5.20 4.71
C PHE A 85 -6.86 -6.34 5.68
N GLU A 86 -6.01 -7.36 5.79
CA GLU A 86 -6.18 -8.42 6.79
C GLU A 86 -6.13 -7.87 8.22
N LYS A 87 -5.20 -6.95 8.53
CA LYS A 87 -5.14 -6.26 9.83
C LYS A 87 -6.40 -5.45 10.11
N LEU A 88 -6.85 -4.65 9.13
CA LEU A 88 -8.07 -3.86 9.27
C LEU A 88 -9.31 -4.75 9.46
N SER A 89 -9.37 -5.88 8.74
CA SER A 89 -10.45 -6.86 8.88
C SER A 89 -10.45 -7.51 10.27
N ALA A 90 -9.27 -7.83 10.82
CA ALA A 90 -9.16 -8.36 12.18
C ALA A 90 -9.68 -7.36 13.23
N ILE A 91 -9.28 -6.08 13.12
CA ILE A 91 -9.78 -5.00 13.98
C ILE A 91 -11.31 -4.90 13.87
N ASN A 92 -11.86 -4.97 12.66
CA ASN A 92 -13.31 -4.90 12.45
C ASN A 92 -14.07 -6.15 12.94
N GLY A 93 -13.45 -7.33 12.85
CA GLY A 93 -14.04 -8.63 13.19
C GLY A 93 -14.05 -8.96 14.69
N GLU A 94 -13.22 -8.27 15.48
CA GLU A 94 -13.27 -8.33 16.94
C GLU A 94 -14.59 -7.72 17.44
N LYS A 95 -15.58 -8.58 17.68
CA LYS A 95 -16.86 -8.20 18.28
C LYS A 95 -16.61 -7.55 19.64
N LYS A 96 -17.33 -6.45 19.91
CA LYS A 96 -17.42 -5.81 21.24
C LYS A 96 -17.79 -6.82 22.32
#